data_AF-A0A7W5V1P3-F1
#
_entry.id   AF-A0A7W5V1P3-F1
#
_cell.length_a   1.000
_cell.length_b   1.000
_cell.length_c   1.000
_cell.angle_alpha   90.00
_cell.angle_beta   90.00
_cell.angle_gamma   90.00
#
_symmetry.space_group_name_H-M   'P 1'
#
loop_
_entity.id
_entity.type
_entity.pdbx_description
1 polymer ?
#
loop_
_entity_poly.entity_id
_entity_poly.type
_entity_poly.pdbx_seq_one_letter_code
_entity_poly.pdbx_strand_id
1 'polypeptide(L)'
;MDSFGPYDSEAQTRREPLATEIRALHESGQLRSGDPDRLVDAVQKKHLLDFCEQAGIDLGVYDVRVLAWLAGRDPSAVQVVLGLISRAYEAGRKADTVAGAAP
;
A
#
# COMPACT_ATOMS: atom_id res chain seq x y z
N MET A 1 1.58 -10.06 -8.10
CA MET A 1 1.13 -8.92 -7.28
C MET A 1 0.07 -8.21 -8.09
N ASP A 2 -1.07 -7.92 -7.47
CA ASP A 2 -2.16 -7.25 -8.17
C ASP A 2 -1.81 -5.78 -8.43
N SER A 3 -2.11 -5.30 -9.64
CA SER A 3 -1.94 -3.90 -10.01
C SER A 3 -3.06 -3.07 -9.40
N PHE A 4 -2.70 -1.98 -8.69
CA PHE A 4 -3.66 -1.07 -8.08
C PHE A 4 -3.66 0.29 -8.77
N GLY A 5 -4.84 0.91 -8.86
CA GLY A 5 -5.06 2.13 -9.63
C GLY A 5 -4.79 1.95 -11.15
N PRO A 6 -4.57 3.04 -11.91
CA PRO A 6 -4.60 4.44 -11.47
C PRO A 6 -5.95 4.87 -10.91
N TYR A 7 -5.94 5.93 -10.11
CA TYR A 7 -7.14 6.52 -9.52
C TYR A 7 -7.37 7.91 -10.11
N ASP A 8 -8.56 8.15 -10.62
CA ASP A 8 -9.10 9.45 -11.03
C ASP A 8 -9.81 10.17 -9.88
N SER A 9 -10.15 9.46 -8.80
CA SER A 9 -10.84 10.01 -7.64
C SER A 9 -10.50 9.29 -6.35
N GLU A 10 -10.59 10.01 -5.23
CA GLU A 10 -10.45 9.44 -3.89
C GLU A 10 -11.44 8.28 -3.65
N ALA A 11 -12.66 8.39 -4.18
CA ALA A 11 -13.68 7.36 -4.03
C ALA A 11 -13.28 5.98 -4.60
N GLN A 12 -12.42 5.95 -5.63
CA GLN A 12 -11.89 4.69 -6.16
C GLN A 12 -10.92 4.02 -5.16
N THR A 13 -10.11 4.79 -4.44
CA THR A 13 -9.19 4.25 -3.41
C THR A 13 -9.95 3.55 -2.28
N ARG A 14 -11.18 4.00 -1.98
CA ARG A 14 -12.01 3.44 -0.91
C ARG A 14 -12.60 2.06 -1.23
N ARG A 15 -12.39 1.56 -2.45
CA ARG A 15 -12.82 0.23 -2.92
C ARG A 15 -11.70 -0.81 -2.86
N GLU A 16 -10.50 -0.39 -2.46
CA GLU A 16 -9.30 -1.20 -2.48
C GLU A 16 -9.09 -1.98 -1.18
N PRO A 17 -8.17 -2.96 -1.15
CA PRO A 17 -7.98 -3.83 0.01
C PRO A 17 -7.72 -3.09 1.31
N LEU A 18 -6.84 -2.08 1.32
CA LEU A 18 -6.53 -1.30 2.52
C LEU A 18 -7.79 -0.64 3.11
N ALA A 19 -8.57 0.05 2.28
CA ALA A 19 -9.78 0.74 2.72
C ALA A 19 -10.89 -0.25 3.12
N THR A 20 -10.94 -1.41 2.47
CA THR A 20 -11.88 -2.49 2.82
C THR A 20 -11.55 -3.08 4.19
N GLU A 21 -10.27 -3.31 4.49
CA GLU A 21 -9.84 -3.84 5.78
C GLU A 21 -10.07 -2.84 6.92
N ILE A 22 -9.71 -1.56 6.73
CA ILE A 22 -10.01 -0.50 7.70
C ILE A 22 -11.52 -0.38 7.97
N ARG A 23 -12.35 -0.55 6.94
CA ARG A 23 -13.82 -0.55 7.10
C ARG A 23 -14.29 -1.77 7.89
N ALA A 24 -13.76 -2.96 7.61
CA ALA A 24 -14.09 -4.16 8.36
C ALA A 24 -13.76 -4.01 9.85
N LEU A 25 -12.64 -3.34 10.19
CA LEU A 25 -12.27 -3.02 11.57
C LEU A 25 -13.23 -2.02 12.26
N HIS A 26 -13.78 -1.07 11.49
CA HIS A 26 -14.82 -0.17 12.00
C HIS A 26 -16.13 -0.94 12.26
N GLU A 27 -16.54 -1.78 11.32
CA GLU A 27 -17.78 -2.55 11.37
C GLU A 27 -17.74 -3.61 12.48
N SER A 28 -16.59 -4.24 12.73
CA SER A 28 -16.38 -5.20 13.82
C SER A 28 -16.32 -4.55 15.21
N GLY A 29 -16.24 -3.20 15.28
CA GLY A 29 -16.11 -2.46 16.52
C GLY A 29 -14.71 -2.51 17.14
N GLN A 30 -13.72 -3.10 16.47
CA GLN A 30 -12.34 -3.18 16.96
C GLN A 30 -11.69 -1.78 17.09
N LEU A 31 -12.13 -0.81 16.29
CA LEU A 31 -11.70 0.59 16.39
C LEU A 31 -12.40 1.40 17.50
N ARG A 32 -13.31 0.80 18.28
CA ARG A 32 -14.04 1.52 19.35
C ARG A 32 -13.35 1.48 20.72
N SER A 33 -12.21 0.80 20.87
CA SER A 33 -11.51 0.64 22.15
C SER A 33 -10.08 1.18 22.12
N GLY A 34 -9.76 2.12 23.02
CA GLY A 34 -8.40 2.55 23.35
C GLY A 34 -7.81 3.62 22.43
N ASP A 35 -7.40 3.24 21.21
CA ASP A 35 -6.64 4.10 20.29
C ASP A 35 -6.88 3.67 18.82
N PRO A 36 -7.97 4.14 18.18
CA PRO A 36 -8.33 3.75 16.81
C PRO A 36 -7.25 4.07 15.78
N ASP A 37 -6.58 5.21 15.94
CA ASP A 37 -5.59 5.70 14.98
C ASP A 37 -4.40 4.75 14.92
N ARG A 38 -3.94 4.22 16.06
CA ARG A 38 -2.86 3.22 16.09
C ARG A 38 -3.18 1.94 15.34
N LEU A 39 -4.42 1.47 15.38
CA LEU A 39 -4.79 0.24 14.68
C LEU A 39 -4.86 0.47 13.17
N VAL A 40 -5.36 1.63 12.75
CA VAL A 40 -5.39 2.05 11.33
C VAL A 40 -3.95 2.21 10.80
N ASP A 41 -3.08 2.92 11.53
CA ASP A 41 -1.66 3.07 11.22
C ASP A 41 -0.96 1.70 11.12
N ALA A 42 -1.27 0.76 12.02
CA ALA A 42 -0.68 -0.57 11.99
C ALA A 42 -1.07 -1.34 10.73
N VAL A 43 -2.34 -1.27 10.32
CA VAL A 43 -2.82 -1.88 9.07
C VAL A 43 -2.17 -1.23 7.86
N GLN A 44 -2.13 0.10 7.79
CA GLN A 44 -1.48 0.82 6.70
C GLN A 44 0.00 0.46 6.58
N LYS A 45 0.71 0.43 7.71
CA LYS A 45 2.12 0.03 7.76
C LYS A 45 2.31 -1.41 7.29
N LYS A 46 1.43 -2.32 7.71
CA LYS A 46 1.46 -3.72 7.27
C LYS A 46 1.32 -3.82 5.75
N HIS A 47 0.32 -3.16 5.16
CA HIS A 47 0.14 -3.16 3.70
C HIS A 47 1.37 -2.63 2.98
N LEU A 48 1.96 -1.52 3.44
CA LEU A 48 3.19 -0.97 2.84
C LEU A 48 4.37 -1.96 2.90
N LEU A 49 4.59 -2.61 4.04
CA LEU A 49 5.68 -3.57 4.21
C LEU A 49 5.47 -4.83 3.36
N ASP A 50 4.27 -5.42 3.40
CA ASP A 50 3.91 -6.60 2.61
C ASP A 50 4.09 -6.32 1.11
N PHE A 51 3.82 -5.09 0.68
CA PHE A 51 3.97 -4.68 -0.70
C PHE A 51 5.43 -4.60 -1.13
N CYS A 52 6.27 -3.96 -0.30
CA CYS A 52 7.71 -3.91 -0.52
C CYS A 52 8.33 -5.31 -0.56
N GLU A 53 7.92 -6.20 0.35
CA GLU A 53 8.36 -7.60 0.38
C GLU A 53 7.96 -8.34 -0.91
N GLN A 54 6.70 -8.23 -1.33
CA GLN A 54 6.21 -8.87 -2.57
C GLN A 54 6.88 -8.33 -3.84
N ALA A 55 7.29 -7.07 -3.83
CA ALA A 55 8.06 -6.45 -4.90
C ALA A 55 9.56 -6.79 -4.85
N GLY A 56 10.02 -7.53 -3.83
CA GLY A 56 11.43 -7.89 -3.65
C GLY A 56 12.32 -6.68 -3.32
N ILE A 57 11.77 -5.66 -2.67
CA ILE A 57 12.49 -4.46 -2.29
C ILE A 57 13.24 -4.71 -0.98
N ASP A 58 14.57 -4.63 -1.01
CA ASP A 58 15.40 -4.62 0.18
C ASP A 58 15.21 -3.30 0.95
N LEU A 59 14.59 -3.38 2.12
CA LEU A 59 14.31 -2.20 2.96
C LEU A 59 15.45 -1.94 3.95
N GLY A 60 16.00 -0.72 3.89
CA GLY A 60 16.87 -0.19 4.92
C GLY A 60 16.11 0.27 6.16
N VAL A 61 16.86 0.53 7.24
CA VAL A 61 16.29 1.00 8.52
C VAL A 61 15.52 2.32 8.34
N TYR A 62 16.03 3.23 7.51
CA TYR A 62 15.35 4.50 7.27
C TYR A 62 14.06 4.33 6.45
N ASP A 63 14.04 3.39 5.49
CA ASP A 63 12.84 3.10 4.70
C ASP A 63 11.71 2.61 5.61
N VAL A 64 12.01 1.69 6.53
CA VAL A 64 11.03 1.21 7.52
C VAL A 64 10.48 2.37 8.38
N ARG A 65 11.31 3.36 8.73
CA ARG A 65 10.87 4.55 9.47
C ARG A 65 9.99 5.45 8.60
N VAL A 66 10.31 5.61 7.32
CA VAL A 66 9.50 6.38 6.36
C VAL A 66 8.16 5.69 6.11
N LEU A 67 8.13 4.37 5.93
CA LEU A 67 6.89 3.61 5.77
C LEU A 67 6.01 3.71 7.03
N ALA A 68 6.60 3.70 8.22
CA ALA A 68 5.86 3.95 9.46
C ALA A 68 5.31 5.38 9.54
N TRP A 69 6.07 6.38 9.09
CA TRP A 69 5.61 7.76 9.00
C TRP A 69 4.50 7.95 7.96
N LEU A 70 4.58 7.26 6.82
CA LEU A 70 3.54 7.23 5.79
C LEU A 70 2.26 6.57 6.30
N ALA A 71 2.38 5.54 7.11
CA ALA A 71 1.23 4.84 7.67
C ALA A 71 0.36 5.75 8.56
N GLY A 72 0.93 6.76 9.23
CA GLY A 72 0.17 7.76 10.00
C GLY A 72 -0.50 8.86 9.14
N ARG A 73 -0.72 8.60 7.86
CA ARG A 73 -1.37 9.51 6.91
C ARG A 73 -2.75 9.00 6.55
N ASP A 74 -3.51 9.82 5.85
CA ASP A 74 -4.85 9.45 5.35
C ASP A 74 -4.82 8.11 4.57
N PRO A 75 -5.77 7.18 4.81
CA PRO A 75 -5.83 5.89 4.13
C PRO A 75 -5.86 5.96 2.62
N SER A 76 -6.57 6.94 2.04
CA SER A 76 -6.63 7.12 0.60
C SER A 76 -5.28 7.57 0.04
N ALA A 77 -4.55 8.44 0.75
CA ALA A 77 -3.18 8.79 0.38
C ALA A 77 -2.24 7.58 0.41
N VAL A 78 -2.30 6.74 1.45
CA VAL A 78 -1.49 5.51 1.52
C VAL A 78 -1.85 4.53 0.40
N GLN A 79 -3.13 4.38 0.07
CA GLN A 79 -3.58 3.55 -1.05
C GLN A 79 -3.04 4.04 -2.40
N VAL A 80 -2.98 5.36 -2.61
CA VAL A 80 -2.36 5.94 -3.82
C VAL A 80 -0.88 5.56 -3.91
N VAL A 81 -0.15 5.63 -2.79
CA VAL A 81 1.27 5.24 -2.72
C VAL A 81 1.45 3.76 -3.08
N LEU A 82 0.63 2.86 -2.51
CA LEU A 82 0.63 1.43 -2.87
C LEU A 82 0.39 1.24 -4.37
N GLY A 83 -0.58 1.95 -4.95
CA GLY A 83 -0.84 1.91 -6.39
C GLY A 83 0.32 2.41 -7.24
N LEU A 84 1.02 3.47 -6.82
CA LEU A 84 2.21 3.97 -7.53
C LEU A 84 3.34 2.94 -7.52
N ILE A 85 3.64 2.35 -6.37
CA ILE A 85 4.67 1.32 -6.23
C ILE A 85 4.31 0.11 -7.10
N SER A 86 3.05 -0.30 -7.09
CA SER A 86 2.55 -1.43 -7.91
C SER A 86 2.83 -1.24 -9.39
N ARG A 87 2.40 -0.10 -9.95
CA ARG A 87 2.55 0.18 -11.37
C ARG A 87 4.00 0.43 -11.75
N ALA A 88 4.80 1.05 -10.88
CA ALA A 88 6.23 1.22 -11.11
C ALA A 88 6.95 -0.13 -11.20
N TYR A 89 6.63 -1.06 -10.28
CA TYR A 89 7.17 -2.42 -10.29
C TYR A 89 6.78 -3.16 -11.58
N GLU A 90 5.51 -3.12 -11.98
CA GLU A 90 5.06 -3.75 -13.23
C GLU A 90 5.70 -3.12 -14.47
N ALA A 91 5.88 -1.81 -14.49
CA ALA A 91 6.54 -1.11 -15.59
C ALA A 91 8.02 -1.54 -15.72
N GLY A 92 8.74 -1.64 -14.61
CA GLY A 92 10.11 -2.16 -14.56
C GLY A 92 10.20 -3.59 -15.10
N ARG A 93 9.33 -4.49 -14.62
CA ARG A 93 9.27 -5.88 -15.10
C ARG A 93 9.00 -6.01 -16.59
N LYS A 94 8.10 -5.17 -17.12
CA LYS A 94 7.79 -5.15 -18.56
C LYS A 94 8.99 -4.67 -19.37
N ALA A 95 9.70 -3.64 -18.90
CA ALA A 95 10.91 -3.14 -19.55
C ALA A 95 12.01 -4.22 -19.60
N ASP A 96 12.23 -4.95 -18.50
CA ASP A 96 13.22 -6.04 -18.47
C ASP A 96 12.87 -7.17 -19.44
N THR A 97 11.58 -7.50 -19.54
CA THR A 97 11.11 -8.54 -20.49
C THR A 97 11.37 -8.12 -21.94
N VAL A 98 11.14 -6.85 -22.27
CA VAL A 98 11.41 -6.31 -23.62
C VAL A 98 12.92 -6.26 -23.90
N ALA A 99 13.73 -5.89 -22.91
CA ALA A 99 15.19 -5.84 -23.05
C ALA A 99 15.82 -7.23 -23.19
N GLY A 100 15.31 -8.23 -22.46
CA GLY A 100 15.76 -9.62 -22.54
C GLY A 100 15.25 -10.39 -23.77
N ALA A 101 14.26 -9.86 -24.49
CA ALA A 101 13.75 -10.40 -25.75
C ALA A 101 14.42 -9.80 -26.99
N ALA A 102 15.35 -8.84 -26.81
CA ALA A 102 16.19 -8.34 -27.90
C ALA A 102 17.26 -9.41 -28.25
N PRO A 103 17.36 -9.83 -29.53
CA PRO A 103 18.28 -10.90 -29.97
C PRO A 103 19.76 -10.50 -29.93
#